data_AF-A0A2J9EBY1-F1
#
_entry.id   AF-A0A2J9EBY1-F1
#
_cell.length_a   1.000
_cell.length_b   1.000
_cell.length_c   1.000
_cell.angle_alpha   90.00
_cell.angle_beta   90.00
_cell.angle_gamma   90.00
#
_symmetry.space_group_name_H-M   'P 1'
#
loop_
_entity.id
_entity.type
_entity.pdbx_description
1 polymer ?
#
loop_
_entity_poly.entity_id
_entity_poly.type
_entity_poly.pdbx_seq_one_letter_code
_entity_poly.pdbx_strand_id
1 'polypeptide(L)'
;MAKSADKFKIVHRGELLTYYTPGEWVFFQRSRESGGGYWLGRTYDFVFIIELPQPVSLHQGILFLNSLEPQSTFKPESADDFKLQ
;
A
#
# COMPACT_ATOMS: atom_id res chain seq x y z
N MET A 1 -10.91 18.50 -15.90
CA MET A 1 -10.44 17.10 -15.87
C MET A 1 -9.84 16.82 -14.50
N ALA A 2 -10.51 16.04 -13.64
CA ALA A 2 -9.93 15.63 -12.37
C ALA A 2 -8.83 14.60 -12.65
N LYS A 3 -7.57 14.98 -12.44
CA LYS A 3 -6.44 14.06 -12.42
C LYS A 3 -6.78 13.05 -11.32
N SER A 4 -7.11 11.79 -11.68
CA SER A 4 -7.23 10.74 -10.66
C SER A 4 -5.92 10.77 -9.90
N ALA A 5 -5.97 11.10 -8.60
CA ALA A 5 -4.80 10.99 -7.76
C ALA A 5 -4.34 9.54 -7.89
N ASP A 6 -3.12 9.34 -8.41
CA ASP A 6 -2.53 8.00 -8.50
C ASP A 6 -2.62 7.37 -7.10
N LYS A 7 -3.44 6.32 -6.96
CA LYS A 7 -3.74 5.70 -5.65
C LYS A 7 -2.49 5.10 -4.99
N PHE A 8 -1.41 4.98 -5.75
CA PHE A 8 -0.11 4.44 -5.34
C PHE A 8 0.98 4.94 -6.30
N LYS A 9 2.24 4.89 -5.86
CA LYS A 9 3.43 5.11 -6.68
C LYS A 9 4.12 3.79 -7.00
N ILE A 10 4.80 3.70 -8.13
CA ILE A 10 5.66 2.57 -8.48
C ILE A 10 7.09 3.09 -8.60
N VAL A 11 8.02 2.42 -7.94
CA VAL A 11 9.47 2.69 -8.02
C VAL A 11 10.13 1.48 -8.65
N HIS A 12 10.69 1.66 -9.85
CA HIS A 12 11.39 0.60 -10.55
C HIS A 12 12.80 0.38 -9.99
N ARG A 13 13.39 -0.78 -10.30
CA ARG A 13 14.75 -1.08 -9.86
C ARG A 13 15.73 -0.03 -10.41
N GLY A 14 16.50 0.57 -9.52
CA GLY A 14 17.50 1.59 -9.87
C GLY A 14 16.94 3.01 -9.84
N GLU A 15 15.63 3.17 -9.62
CA GLU A 15 15.01 4.47 -9.38
C GLU A 15 14.98 4.80 -7.89
N LEU A 16 14.92 6.11 -7.60
CA LEU A 16 14.78 6.63 -6.25
C LEU A 16 13.41 7.28 -6.10
N LEU A 17 12.75 7.02 -4.97
CA LEU A 17 11.57 7.78 -4.58
C LEU A 17 12.02 9.15 -4.08
N THR A 18 12.06 10.14 -4.96
CA THR A 18 12.53 11.50 -4.66
C THR A 18 11.58 12.30 -3.79
N TYR A 19 10.27 12.05 -3.91
CA TYR A 19 9.23 12.72 -3.14
C TYR A 19 8.18 11.71 -2.66
N TYR A 20 7.99 11.65 -1.35
CA TYR A 20 6.95 10.85 -0.71
C TYR A 20 6.05 11.75 0.14
N THR A 21 4.78 11.37 0.24
CA THR A 21 3.86 11.90 1.23
C THR A 21 3.66 10.79 2.27
N PRO A 22 3.81 11.08 3.58
CA PRO A 22 3.56 10.10 4.62
C PRO A 22 2.18 9.42 4.45
N GLY A 23 2.16 8.08 4.50
CA GLY A 23 0.98 7.26 4.31
C GLY A 23 0.64 6.90 2.86
N GLU A 24 1.37 7.40 1.85
CA GLU A 24 1.16 6.98 0.46
C GLU A 24 1.57 5.52 0.23
N TRP A 25 0.77 4.83 -0.58
CA TRP A 25 1.07 3.49 -1.08
C TRP A 25 2.18 3.53 -2.11
N VAL A 26 3.18 2.67 -1.93
CA VAL A 26 4.31 2.57 -2.85
C VAL A 26 4.62 1.10 -3.14
N PHE A 27 4.80 0.80 -4.43
CA PHE A 27 5.35 -0.45 -4.93
C PHE A 27 6.84 -0.30 -5.21
N PHE A 28 7.69 -1.05 -4.51
CA PHE A 28 9.11 -1.17 -4.83
C PHE A 28 9.37 -2.43 -5.63
N GLN A 29 9.90 -2.28 -6.85
CA GLN A 29 10.18 -3.41 -7.72
C GLN A 29 11.35 -4.24 -7.19
N ARG A 30 11.13 -5.55 -7.04
CA ARG A 30 12.17 -6.52 -6.67
C ARG A 30 12.99 -6.90 -7.91
N SER A 31 14.26 -7.23 -7.71
CA SER A 31 15.13 -7.71 -8.79
C SER A 31 14.61 -9.03 -9.37
N ARG A 32 14.85 -9.26 -10.67
CA ARG A 32 14.45 -10.51 -11.35
C ARG A 32 15.19 -11.72 -10.80
N GLU A 33 16.47 -11.57 -10.46
CA GLU A 33 17.32 -12.60 -9.84
C GLU A 33 16.80 -13.06 -8.48
N SER A 34 16.13 -12.19 -7.73
CA SER A 34 15.50 -12.55 -6.46
C SER A 34 14.05 -13.03 -6.61
N GLY A 35 13.56 -13.30 -7.83
CA GLY A 35 12.21 -13.80 -8.11
C GLY A 35 11.19 -12.75 -8.58
N GLY A 36 11.60 -11.50 -8.81
CA GLY A 36 10.75 -10.44 -9.38
C GLY A 36 9.60 -9.98 -8.49
N GLY A 37 8.57 -9.35 -9.08
CA GLY A 37 7.43 -8.81 -8.32
C GLY A 37 7.74 -7.53 -7.56
N TYR A 38 6.91 -7.21 -6.56
CA TYR A 38 6.93 -5.94 -5.85
C TYR A 38 6.74 -6.12 -4.35
N TRP A 39 7.44 -5.29 -3.58
CA TRP A 39 7.07 -5.00 -2.19
C TRP A 39 6.01 -3.91 -2.20
N LEU A 40 4.87 -4.18 -1.58
CA LEU A 40 3.81 -3.20 -1.37
C LEU A 40 3.86 -2.73 0.09
N GLY A 41 3.85 -1.42 0.28
CA GLY A 41 3.89 -0.83 1.59
C GLY A 41 3.54 0.65 1.58
N ARG A 42 3.68 1.28 2.75
CA ARG A 42 3.51 2.72 2.92
C ARG A 42 4.80 3.38 3.31
N THR A 43 4.98 4.60 2.81
CA THR A 43 6.13 5.44 3.14
C THR A 43 5.76 6.41 4.25
N TYR A 44 6.66 6.56 5.22
CA TYR A 44 6.55 7.49 6.34
C TYR A 44 7.92 8.14 6.56
N ASP A 45 7.98 9.09 7.48
CA ASP A 45 9.23 9.70 7.87
C ASP A 45 10.19 8.63 8.41
N PHE A 46 11.34 8.49 7.75
CA PHE A 46 12.44 7.57 8.06
C PHE A 46 12.15 6.07 7.87
N VAL A 47 10.94 5.68 7.50
CA VAL A 47 10.53 4.27 7.46
C VAL A 47 9.67 3.96 6.24
N PHE A 48 9.89 2.76 5.70
CA PHE A 48 8.98 2.11 4.78
C PHE A 48 8.38 0.87 5.45
N ILE A 49 7.05 0.84 5.60
CA ILE A 49 6.33 -0.27 6.24
C ILE A 49 5.81 -1.19 5.16
N ILE A 50 6.30 -2.43 5.16
CA ILE A 50 5.80 -3.49 4.27
C ILE A 50 4.43 -3.96 4.80
N GLU A 51 3.43 -3.97 3.92
CA GLU A 51 2.04 -4.26 4.29
C GLU A 51 1.64 -5.71 4.00
N LEU A 52 2.30 -6.34 3.02
CA LEU A 52 2.09 -7.75 2.72
C LEU A 52 3.33 -8.55 3.11
N PRO A 53 3.19 -9.68 3.83
CA PRO A 53 4.33 -10.43 4.37
C PRO A 53 5.22 -11.05 3.29
N GLN A 54 4.74 -11.09 2.05
CA GLN A 54 5.46 -11.62 0.91
C GLN A 54 5.33 -10.68 -0.29
N PRO A 55 6.32 -10.66 -1.19
CA PRO A 55 6.22 -9.89 -2.41
C PRO A 55 5.07 -10.37 -3.30
N VAL A 56 4.47 -9.44 -4.02
CA VAL A 56 3.29 -9.70 -4.85
C VAL A 56 3.52 -9.32 -6.31
N SER A 57 2.72 -9.89 -7.21
CA SER A 57 2.57 -9.30 -8.54
C SER A 57 1.88 -7.93 -8.44
N LEU A 58 2.12 -7.05 -9.41
CA LEU A 58 1.45 -5.74 -9.46
C LEU A 58 -0.08 -5.88 -9.44
N HIS A 59 -0.61 -6.87 -10.17
CA HIS A 59 -2.03 -7.18 -10.19
C HIS A 59 -2.58 -7.56 -8.81
N GLN A 60 -1.91 -8.48 -8.09
CA GLN A 60 -2.31 -8.84 -6.72
C GLN A 60 -2.28 -7.65 -5.77
N GLY A 61 -1.25 -6.80 -5.88
CA GLY A 61 -1.16 -5.58 -5.08
C GLY A 61 -2.29 -4.60 -5.35
N ILE A 62 -2.65 -4.38 -6.61
CA ILE A 62 -3.78 -3.52 -6.98
C ILE A 62 -5.10 -4.08 -6.43
N LEU A 63 -5.31 -5.40 -6.53
CA LEU A 63 -6.50 -6.04 -5.95
C LEU A 63 -6.56 -5.86 -4.43
N PHE A 64 -5.42 -5.98 -3.74
CA PHE A 64 -5.33 -5.71 -2.32
C PHE A 64 -5.70 -4.24 -2.00
N LEU A 65 -5.13 -3.26 -2.71
CA LEU A 65 -5.47 -1.85 -2.51
C LEU A 65 -6.95 -1.55 -2.74
N ASN A 66 -7.54 -2.13 -3.79
CA ASN A 66 -8.97 -1.99 -4.07
C ASN A 66 -9.84 -2.61 -2.98
N SER A 67 -9.38 -3.68 -2.32
CA SER A 67 -10.11 -4.31 -1.20
C SER A 67 -10.09 -3.46 0.09
N LEU A 68 -9.11 -2.57 0.22
CA LEU A 68 -8.99 -1.64 1.34
C LEU A 68 -9.85 -0.40 1.17
N GLU A 69 -10.26 -0.07 -0.07
CA GLU A 69 -11.18 1.04 -0.27
C GLU A 69 -12.48 0.71 0.46
N PRO A 70 -12.92 1.56 1.41
CA PRO A 70 -14.16 1.32 2.10
C PRO A 70 -15.26 1.28 1.05
N GLN A 71 -15.87 0.11 0.86
CA GLN A 71 -17.15 0.04 0.20
C GLN A 71 -18.06 0.93 1.03
N SER A 72 -18.40 2.09 0.49
CA SER A 72 -19.32 3.04 1.10
C SER A 72 -20.54 2.25 1.59
N THR A 73 -20.79 2.31 2.91
CA THR A 73 -21.92 1.74 3.67
C THR A 73 -21.57 0.55 4.58
N PHE A 74 -20.82 0.81 5.65
CA PHE A 74 -21.27 0.44 6.99
C PHE A 74 -20.49 1.26 8.02
N LYS A 75 -21.17 2.18 8.71
CA LYS A 75 -20.67 2.70 9.98
C LYS A 75 -21.09 1.67 11.03
N PRO A 76 -20.20 0.82 11.57
CA PRO A 76 -20.56 0.10 12.78
C PRO A 76 -20.79 1.15 13.87
N GLU A 77 -22.03 1.22 14.35
CA GLU A 77 -22.39 1.92 15.57
C GLU A 77 -21.57 1.29 16.70
N SER A 78 -20.49 1.95 17.09
CA SER A 78 -19.52 1.54 18.12
C SER A 78 -19.15 0.04 18.12
N ALA A 79 -18.07 -0.32 17.41
CA ALA A 79 -17.52 -1.68 17.40
C ALA A 79 -16.83 -2.11 18.73
N ASP A 80 -16.85 -1.26 19.76
CA ASP A 80 -16.13 -1.46 21.01
C ASP A 80 -17.08 -1.88 22.15
N ASP A 81 -17.11 -3.17 22.45
CA ASP A 81 -17.80 -3.77 23.62
C ASP A 81 -16.80 -4.24 24.69
N PHE A 82 -15.57 -3.71 24.67
CA PHE A 82 -14.56 -4.07 25.65
C PHE A 82 -14.94 -3.54 27.04
N LYS A 83 -15.27 -4.45 27.97
CA LYS A 83 -15.46 -4.15 29.39
C LYS A 83 -14.25 -4.63 30.17
N LEU A 84 -13.53 -3.69 30.79
CA LEU A 84 -12.55 -4.02 31.82
C LEU A 84 -13.31 -4.56 33.04
N GLN A 85 -12.99 -5.79 33.44
CA GLN A 85 -13.44 -6.38 34.72
C GLN A 85 -12.60 -5.86 35.88
#